data_AF-A0AA88KIN5-F1
#
_entry.id   AF-A0AA88KIN5-F1
#
_cell.length_a   1.000
_cell.length_b   1.000
_cell.length_c   1.000
_cell.angle_alpha   90.00
_cell.angle_beta   90.00
_cell.angle_gamma   90.00
#
_symmetry.space_group_name_H-M   'P 1'
#
loop_
_entity.id
_entity.type
_entity.pdbx_description
1 polymer ?
#
loop_
_entity_poly.entity_id
_entity_poly.type
_entity_poly.pdbx_seq_one_letter_code
_entity_poly.pdbx_strand_id
1 'polypeptide(L)'
;MFRLQNGLSKFSLRNGMNHEKLFCYNANSFIARSFSNQVNRISHENNKIFIENPSNTPESFSNKTTCELQSVIHFTQSVPDIEIYENSKRCRIYSIQPLSTNPNLENQYLHFSIKVLPNYGVMMDGIISSSATEHSLPYLNFDGEGIRFQPFYLSNANEKNKRLEGKGLFERGLHFAGYVTPTNVRCVCVCDQCQLSFSLSHYHTGFANLDYFYSNDGKTTLFVDKGQLGRSHEEMDHMLQISGYGEYKYYNPLRCPHCSVPFIDFEKFKHLKEQEYYGNYHLNTNAKFFKNF
;
A
#
# COMPACT_ATOMS: atom_id res chain seq x y z
N MET A 1 9.22 -34.26 -29.46
CA MET A 1 10.42 -35.10 -29.21
C MET A 1 11.50 -34.16 -28.70
N PHE A 2 11.94 -34.38 -27.46
CA PHE A 2 12.86 -33.53 -26.70
C PHE A 2 14.26 -33.46 -27.32
N ARG A 3 14.95 -32.32 -27.14
CA ARG A 3 16.35 -32.31 -26.65
C ARG A 3 16.74 -30.95 -26.05
N LEU A 4 16.94 -30.98 -24.74
CA LEU A 4 17.68 -30.02 -23.92
C LEU A 4 19.17 -30.06 -24.27
N GLN A 5 19.84 -28.91 -24.27
CA GLN A 5 21.25 -28.84 -23.87
C GLN A 5 21.50 -27.65 -22.95
N ASN A 6 22.16 -27.98 -21.84
CA ASN A 6 22.50 -27.17 -20.69
C ASN A 6 23.64 -26.19 -21.00
N GLY A 7 23.54 -24.97 -20.48
CA GLY A 7 24.65 -24.02 -20.37
C GLY A 7 24.69 -23.43 -18.97
N LEU A 8 25.32 -24.15 -18.04
CA LEU A 8 25.63 -23.68 -16.68
C LEU A 8 26.80 -22.68 -16.73
N SER A 9 26.54 -21.39 -16.51
CA SER A 9 27.58 -20.43 -16.14
C SER A 9 27.56 -20.21 -14.63
N LYS A 10 28.59 -20.72 -13.96
CA LYS A 10 28.91 -20.48 -12.56
C LYS A 10 29.13 -18.98 -12.31
N PHE A 11 28.35 -18.38 -11.42
CA PHE A 11 28.73 -17.13 -10.75
C PHE A 11 28.91 -17.40 -9.26
N SER A 12 30.14 -17.16 -8.82
CA SER A 12 30.62 -17.25 -7.45
C SER A 12 30.10 -16.05 -6.64
N LEU A 13 29.18 -16.27 -5.71
CA LEU A 13 28.88 -15.32 -4.64
C LEU A 13 29.63 -15.77 -3.38
N ARG A 14 30.79 -15.15 -3.14
CA ARG A 14 31.36 -14.99 -1.80
C ARG A 14 31.06 -13.58 -1.36
N ASN A 15 30.16 -13.41 -0.41
CA ASN A 15 30.42 -12.74 0.87
C ASN A 15 29.14 -12.68 1.68
N GLY A 16 29.29 -13.03 2.96
CA GLY A 16 28.22 -13.36 3.87
C GLY A 16 27.40 -12.16 4.32
N MET A 17 26.14 -12.45 4.62
CA MET A 17 25.36 -11.74 5.62
C MET A 17 24.53 -12.76 6.38
N ASN A 18 24.69 -12.71 7.71
CA ASN A 18 24.00 -13.53 8.69
C ASN A 18 22.48 -13.36 8.58
N HIS A 19 21.77 -14.43 8.24
CA HIS A 19 20.33 -14.54 8.50
C HIS A 19 20.13 -15.39 9.74
N GLU A 20 20.05 -14.72 10.89
CA GLU A 20 19.49 -15.28 12.10
C GLU A 20 17.95 -15.20 12.06
N LYS A 21 17.34 -16.30 12.54
CA LYS A 21 15.97 -16.48 13.04
C LYS A 21 14.86 -16.68 11.99
N LEU A 22 14.81 -17.92 11.50
CA LEU A 22 13.56 -18.63 11.21
C LEU A 22 12.71 -18.74 12.48
N PHE A 23 11.43 -18.38 12.40
CA PHE A 23 10.41 -18.82 13.35
C PHE A 23 9.29 -19.54 12.61
N CYS A 24 9.27 -20.86 12.76
CA CYS A 24 8.06 -21.66 12.59
C CYS A 24 7.25 -21.52 13.89
N TYR A 25 5.95 -21.21 13.80
CA TYR A 25 5.07 -21.29 14.97
C TYR A 25 4.12 -22.47 14.87
N ASN A 26 4.23 -23.33 15.88
CA ASN A 26 3.26 -24.35 16.23
C ASN A 26 2.03 -23.68 16.84
N ALA A 27 0.86 -23.98 16.29
CA ALA A 27 -0.42 -23.73 16.94
C ALA A 27 -0.57 -24.69 18.12
N ASN A 28 -0.36 -24.20 19.35
CA ASN A 28 -0.98 -24.65 20.60
C ASN A 28 -0.28 -24.00 21.80
N SER A 29 -0.91 -23.01 22.42
CA SER A 29 -0.98 -22.88 23.89
C SER A 29 -1.78 -21.66 24.31
N PHE A 30 -2.99 -21.92 24.77
CA PHE A 30 -3.67 -21.09 25.76
C PHE A 30 -2.87 -21.17 27.06
N ILE A 31 -2.12 -20.13 27.41
CA ILE A 31 -1.67 -19.90 28.80
C ILE A 31 -1.77 -18.40 29.07
N ALA A 32 -2.79 -18.01 29.84
CA ALA A 32 -2.86 -16.74 30.51
C ALA A 32 -1.65 -16.62 31.45
N ARG A 33 -0.67 -15.78 31.09
CA ARG A 33 0.36 -15.31 32.01
C ARG A 33 0.03 -13.88 32.40
N SER A 34 -0.21 -13.66 33.70
CA SER A 34 -0.31 -12.32 34.27
C SER A 34 1.03 -11.61 34.12
N PHE A 35 1.07 -10.64 33.21
CA PHE A 35 2.10 -9.61 33.17
C PHE A 35 1.47 -8.31 33.66
N SER A 36 2.30 -7.47 34.28
CA SER A 36 2.00 -6.15 34.83
C SER A 36 1.07 -5.31 33.95
N ASN A 37 0.35 -4.34 34.55
CA ASN A 37 -0.51 -3.34 33.90
C ASN A 37 0.24 -2.45 32.86
N GLN A 38 0.86 -3.04 31.84
CA GLN A 38 1.12 -2.35 30.59
C GLN A 38 -0.23 -2.23 29.90
N VAL A 39 -0.79 -1.03 29.94
CA VAL A 39 -1.90 -0.68 29.06
C VAL A 39 -1.40 -0.93 27.63
N ASN A 40 -1.94 -1.95 26.96
CA ASN A 40 -1.61 -2.22 25.57
C ASN A 40 -2.04 -1.00 24.75
N ARG A 41 -1.07 -0.27 24.20
CA ARG A 41 -1.34 0.94 23.40
C ARG A 41 -2.22 0.64 22.19
N ILE A 42 -2.11 -0.57 21.65
CA ILE A 42 -2.89 -1.03 20.51
C ILE A 42 -3.64 -2.28 20.93
N SER A 43 -4.93 -2.33 20.64
CA SER A 43 -5.77 -3.52 20.77
C SER A 43 -6.71 -3.60 19.58
N HIS A 44 -7.38 -4.74 19.41
CA HIS A 44 -8.43 -4.86 18.41
C HIS A 44 -9.57 -5.74 18.93
N GLU A 45 -10.77 -5.52 18.42
CA GLU A 45 -11.96 -6.33 18.64
C GLU A 45 -12.70 -6.40 17.31
N ASN A 46 -12.87 -7.62 16.78
CA ASN A 46 -13.40 -7.85 15.44
C ASN A 46 -12.63 -7.00 14.41
N ASN A 47 -13.33 -6.20 13.60
CA ASN A 47 -12.78 -5.31 12.58
C ASN A 47 -12.39 -3.91 13.11
N LYS A 48 -12.41 -3.70 14.43
CA LYS A 48 -12.08 -2.41 15.06
C LYS A 48 -10.72 -2.48 15.73
N ILE A 49 -9.87 -1.51 15.46
CA ILE A 49 -8.56 -1.35 16.07
C ILE A 49 -8.58 -0.10 16.95
N PHE A 50 -8.12 -0.23 18.18
CA PHE A 50 -8.08 0.85 19.16
C PHE A 50 -6.62 1.23 19.42
N ILE A 51 -6.34 2.53 19.37
CA ILE A 51 -5.03 3.11 19.66
C ILE A 51 -5.21 4.12 20.79
N GLU A 52 -4.56 3.85 21.91
CA GLU A 52 -4.41 4.80 22.99
C GLU A 52 -3.31 5.80 22.60
N ASN A 53 -3.71 7.06 22.44
CA ASN A 53 -2.80 8.16 22.19
C ASN A 53 -2.74 9.06 23.43
N PRO A 54 -1.72 8.88 24.30
CA PRO A 54 -1.62 9.65 25.54
C PRO A 54 -1.52 11.13 25.22
N SER A 55 -2.51 11.89 25.69
CA SER A 55 -2.69 13.28 25.30
C SER A 55 -1.85 14.27 26.10
N ASN A 56 -1.16 13.86 27.19
CA ASN A 56 -0.19 14.70 27.94
C ASN A 56 0.38 14.02 29.21
N THR A 57 0.38 12.68 29.36
CA THR A 57 0.94 12.08 30.58
C THR A 57 2.47 11.96 30.50
N PRO A 58 3.22 12.55 31.46
CA PRO A 58 4.62 12.21 31.63
C PRO A 58 4.72 10.73 32.03
N GLU A 59 5.71 10.04 31.47
CA GLU A 59 6.31 8.81 32.01
C GLU A 59 5.64 7.45 31.75
N SER A 60 4.33 7.30 31.53
CA SER A 60 3.74 5.94 31.43
C SER A 60 3.92 5.25 30.06
N PHE A 61 3.99 6.03 28.98
CA PHE A 61 4.40 5.56 27.66
C PHE A 61 5.62 6.37 27.26
N SER A 62 6.83 5.84 27.45
CA SER A 62 7.96 6.45 26.80
C SER A 62 7.70 6.37 25.28
N ASN A 63 7.37 7.48 24.64
CA ASN A 63 7.18 7.63 23.19
C ASN A 63 8.48 7.35 22.39
N LYS A 64 9.43 6.60 22.97
CA LYS A 64 10.73 6.25 22.41
C LYS A 64 10.72 4.92 21.66
N THR A 65 9.70 4.09 21.86
CA THR A 65 9.63 2.76 21.25
C THR A 65 8.43 2.62 20.33
N THR A 66 8.61 1.84 19.27
CA THR A 66 7.51 1.39 18.42
C THR A 66 6.64 0.43 19.21
N CYS A 67 5.32 0.62 19.15
CA CYS A 67 4.35 -0.36 19.61
C CYS A 67 3.84 -1.14 18.39
N GLU A 68 3.74 -2.46 18.49
CA GLU A 68 3.26 -3.32 17.42
C GLU A 68 2.18 -4.27 17.95
N LEU A 69 1.14 -4.47 17.15
CA LEU A 69 0.15 -5.53 17.33
C LEU A 69 0.12 -6.36 16.05
N GLN A 70 0.27 -7.66 16.19
CA GLN A 70 0.02 -8.63 15.14
C GLN A 70 -1.21 -9.45 15.52
N SER A 71 -2.17 -9.57 14.62
CA SER A 71 -3.37 -10.36 14.87
C SER A 71 -4.10 -10.73 13.58
N VAL A 72 -5.28 -11.33 13.73
CA VAL A 72 -6.12 -11.81 12.64
C VAL A 72 -7.53 -11.23 12.77
N ILE A 73 -8.09 -10.76 11.66
CA ILE A 73 -9.48 -10.32 11.53
C ILE A 73 -10.21 -11.29 10.61
N HIS A 74 -11.29 -11.88 11.09
CA HIS A 74 -12.21 -12.65 10.27
C HIS A 74 -13.21 -11.71 9.59
N PHE A 75 -13.32 -11.80 8.27
CA PHE A 75 -14.23 -10.99 7.49
C PHE A 75 -15.64 -11.59 7.46
N THR A 76 -16.62 -10.80 7.88
CA THR A 76 -18.04 -11.16 7.91
C THR A 76 -18.85 -10.56 6.76
N GLN A 77 -18.18 -9.87 5.83
CA GLN A 77 -18.79 -9.17 4.71
C GLN A 77 -17.92 -9.31 3.47
N SER A 78 -18.54 -9.21 2.29
CA SER A 78 -17.85 -9.30 1.01
C SER A 78 -16.89 -8.13 0.72
N VAL A 79 -17.21 -6.96 1.29
CA VAL A 79 -16.37 -5.75 1.27
C VAL A 79 -16.16 -5.33 2.73
N PRO A 80 -15.14 -5.87 3.42
CA PRO A 80 -14.94 -5.61 4.83
C PRO A 80 -14.33 -4.22 5.06
N ASP A 81 -14.81 -3.56 6.11
CA ASP A 81 -14.25 -2.30 6.61
C ASP A 81 -13.40 -2.57 7.85
N ILE A 82 -12.22 -1.96 7.92
CA ILE A 82 -11.41 -1.88 9.14
C ILE A 82 -11.53 -0.48 9.72
N GLU A 83 -12.04 -0.37 10.94
CA GLU A 83 -12.20 0.91 11.63
C GLU A 83 -11.08 1.12 12.63
N ILE A 84 -10.47 2.31 12.62
CA ILE A 84 -9.44 2.67 13.61
C ILE A 84 -9.98 3.78 14.51
N TYR A 85 -9.81 3.56 15.81
CA TYR A 85 -10.20 4.46 16.89
C TYR A 85 -8.96 4.97 17.60
N GLU A 86 -8.91 6.27 17.82
CA GLU A 86 -7.92 6.94 18.65
C GLU A 86 -8.63 7.47 19.91
N ASN A 87 -8.24 7.01 21.10
CA ASN A 87 -8.89 7.40 22.37
C ASN A 87 -10.43 7.29 22.29
N SER A 88 -10.93 6.15 21.82
CA SER A 88 -12.36 5.87 21.58
C SER A 88 -13.06 6.72 20.49
N LYS A 89 -12.35 7.63 19.80
CA LYS A 89 -12.88 8.38 18.66
C LYS A 89 -12.43 7.74 17.35
N ARG A 90 -13.38 7.35 16.50
CA ARG A 90 -13.05 6.84 15.16
C ARG A 90 -12.29 7.89 14.35
N CYS A 91 -11.11 7.53 13.86
CA CYS A 91 -10.23 8.42 13.10
C CYS A 91 -9.98 7.94 11.67
N ARG A 92 -10.12 6.63 11.38
CA ARG A 92 -9.98 6.07 10.03
C ARG A 92 -10.97 4.93 9.76
N ILE A 93 -11.29 4.75 8.50
CA ILE A 93 -11.98 3.58 7.96
C ILE A 93 -11.24 3.16 6.69
N TYR A 94 -10.88 1.89 6.61
CA TYR A 94 -10.32 1.27 5.41
C TYR A 94 -11.31 0.23 4.88
N SER A 95 -12.00 0.56 3.79
CA SER A 95 -12.80 -0.41 3.04
C SER A 95 -11.91 -1.19 2.08
N ILE A 96 -11.92 -2.51 2.24
CA ILE A 96 -11.10 -3.42 1.45
C ILE A 96 -11.94 -3.90 0.27
N GLN A 97 -11.82 -3.19 -0.86
CA GLN A 97 -12.47 -3.58 -2.11
C GLN A 97 -12.00 -4.98 -2.52
N PRO A 98 -12.85 -5.94 -2.90
CA PRO A 98 -12.40 -7.25 -3.38
C PRO A 98 -11.70 -7.16 -4.74
N LEU A 99 -10.84 -8.12 -5.06
CA LEU A 99 -10.30 -8.28 -6.42
C LEU A 99 -11.36 -8.90 -7.35
N SER A 100 -11.32 -8.61 -8.65
CA SER A 100 -12.18 -9.31 -9.62
C SER A 100 -11.98 -10.83 -9.61
N THR A 101 -10.76 -11.30 -9.28
CA THR A 101 -10.42 -12.73 -9.14
C THR A 101 -10.84 -13.32 -7.79
N ASN A 102 -11.12 -12.49 -6.79
CA ASN A 102 -11.59 -12.86 -5.47
C ASN A 102 -12.73 -11.89 -5.04
N PRO A 103 -13.91 -12.00 -5.68
CA PRO A 103 -14.94 -10.96 -5.62
C PRO A 103 -15.71 -10.92 -4.29
N ASN A 104 -15.50 -11.88 -3.40
CA ASN A 104 -16.16 -11.97 -2.11
C ASN A 104 -15.15 -12.33 -1.01
N LEU A 105 -14.87 -11.38 -0.12
CA LEU A 105 -13.95 -11.58 1.01
C LEU A 105 -14.61 -12.18 2.26
N GLU A 106 -15.93 -12.44 2.25
CA GLU A 106 -16.62 -13.06 3.37
C GLU A 106 -16.02 -14.44 3.69
N ASN A 107 -15.87 -14.73 4.99
CA ASN A 107 -15.22 -15.93 5.53
C ASN A 107 -13.71 -16.06 5.24
N GLN A 108 -13.07 -14.98 4.78
CA GLN A 108 -11.61 -14.89 4.69
C GLN A 108 -11.03 -14.16 5.89
N TYR A 109 -9.70 -14.16 6.00
CA TYR A 109 -8.97 -13.66 7.14
C TYR A 109 -7.93 -12.64 6.70
N LEU A 110 -7.88 -11.50 7.39
CA LEU A 110 -6.77 -10.56 7.29
C LEU A 110 -5.80 -10.82 8.43
N HIS A 111 -4.63 -11.34 8.10
CA HIS A 111 -3.48 -11.42 8.98
C HIS A 111 -2.74 -10.10 8.90
N PHE A 112 -2.73 -9.30 9.95
CA PHE A 112 -2.19 -7.94 9.92
C PHE A 112 -1.12 -7.69 10.96
N SER A 113 -0.23 -6.76 10.65
CA SER A 113 0.62 -6.04 11.60
C SER A 113 0.24 -4.57 11.56
N ILE A 114 0.01 -3.97 12.73
CA ILE A 114 -0.13 -2.53 12.90
C ILE A 114 0.91 -2.02 13.88
N LYS A 115 1.56 -0.91 13.52
CA LYS A 115 2.64 -0.29 14.29
C LYS A 115 2.31 1.16 14.56
N VAL A 116 2.55 1.60 15.79
CA VAL A 116 2.60 3.02 16.15
C VAL A 116 4.05 3.38 16.46
N LEU A 117 4.61 4.24 15.63
CA LEU A 117 6.00 4.68 15.69
C LEU A 117 6.22 5.77 16.76
N PRO A 118 7.46 5.97 17.21
CA PRO A 118 7.84 7.06 18.13
C PRO A 118 7.40 8.46 17.66
N ASN A 119 7.31 8.67 16.35
CA ASN A 119 6.92 9.94 15.74
C ASN A 119 5.40 10.12 15.55
N TYR A 120 4.59 9.24 16.18
CA TYR A 120 3.12 9.13 16.08
C TYR A 120 2.59 8.65 14.73
N GLY A 121 3.46 8.15 13.84
CA GLY A 121 3.03 7.50 12.61
C GLY A 121 2.42 6.13 12.89
N VAL A 122 1.32 5.82 12.22
CA VAL A 122 0.62 4.54 12.24
C VAL A 122 0.83 3.88 10.87
N MET A 123 1.35 2.67 10.88
CA MET A 123 1.57 1.86 9.68
C MET A 123 0.84 0.54 9.85
N MET A 124 0.17 0.06 8.80
CA MET A 124 -0.51 -1.22 8.82
C MET A 124 -0.34 -1.91 7.47
N ASP A 125 -0.04 -3.20 7.53
CA ASP A 125 0.04 -4.10 6.39
C ASP A 125 -0.50 -5.47 6.78
N GLY A 126 -0.81 -6.28 5.78
CA GLY A 126 -1.32 -7.62 6.02
C GLY A 126 -1.44 -8.48 4.78
N ILE A 127 -2.02 -9.65 5.00
CA ILE A 127 -2.22 -10.71 4.01
C ILE A 127 -3.65 -11.19 4.15
N ILE A 128 -4.38 -11.23 3.04
CA ILE A 128 -5.69 -11.89 2.99
C ILE A 128 -5.47 -13.36 2.63
N SER A 129 -6.05 -14.25 3.43
CA SER A 129 -6.04 -15.69 3.17
C SER A 129 -7.37 -16.35 3.53
N SER A 130 -7.58 -17.58 3.06
CA SER A 130 -8.74 -18.40 3.39
C SER A 130 -8.61 -19.15 4.72
N SER A 131 -7.48 -19.02 5.43
CA SER A 131 -7.18 -19.76 6.66
C SER A 131 -6.97 -18.82 7.85
N ALA A 132 -7.52 -19.18 9.00
CA ALA A 132 -7.37 -18.42 10.24
C ALA A 132 -5.95 -18.50 10.83
N THR A 133 -5.17 -19.51 10.45
CA THR A 133 -3.86 -19.82 11.06
C THR A 133 -2.73 -19.92 10.06
N GLU A 134 -3.04 -20.07 8.77
CA GLU A 134 -2.04 -20.20 7.71
C GLU A 134 -2.13 -19.02 6.75
N HIS A 135 -0.97 -18.45 6.46
CA HIS A 135 -0.78 -17.48 5.40
C HIS A 135 0.52 -17.80 4.66
N SER A 136 0.49 -17.77 3.33
CA SER A 136 1.73 -17.67 2.55
C SER A 136 2.29 -16.27 2.79
N LEU A 137 3.59 -16.16 3.04
CA LEU A 137 4.24 -14.85 2.99
C LEU A 137 4.04 -14.30 1.56
N PRO A 138 3.38 -13.15 1.34
CA PRO A 138 3.05 -12.64 0.01
C PRO A 138 4.32 -12.27 -0.76
N TYR A 139 5.43 -12.12 -0.05
CA TYR A 139 6.76 -11.86 -0.59
C TYR A 139 7.50 -13.12 -1.05
N LEU A 140 7.00 -14.33 -0.74
CA LEU A 140 7.61 -15.61 -1.08
C LEU A 140 6.73 -16.50 -1.98
N ASN A 141 5.40 -16.36 -1.90
CA ASN A 141 4.46 -17.09 -2.76
C ASN A 141 3.41 -16.13 -3.31
N PHE A 142 3.24 -16.11 -4.63
CA PHE A 142 2.27 -15.28 -5.36
C PHE A 142 0.79 -15.61 -5.05
N ASP A 143 0.53 -16.66 -4.27
CA ASP A 143 -0.82 -17.11 -3.90
C ASP A 143 -1.45 -16.26 -2.78
N GLY A 144 -0.65 -15.49 -2.04
CA GLY A 144 -1.14 -14.59 -0.99
C GLY A 144 -1.48 -13.20 -1.53
N GLU A 145 -2.64 -12.66 -1.15
CA GLU A 145 -3.03 -11.29 -1.48
C GLU A 145 -2.46 -10.34 -0.43
N GLY A 146 -1.39 -9.62 -0.78
CA GLY A 146 -0.79 -8.63 0.10
C GLY A 146 -1.60 -7.33 0.10
N ILE A 147 -1.75 -6.73 1.27
CA ILE A 147 -2.45 -5.45 1.41
C ILE A 147 -1.63 -4.49 2.28
N ARG A 148 -1.53 -3.24 1.84
CA ARG A 148 -0.89 -2.16 2.58
C ARG A 148 -1.85 -1.01 2.75
N PHE A 149 -2.05 -0.56 3.99
CA PHE A 149 -2.95 0.54 4.28
C PHE A 149 -2.18 1.85 4.34
N GLN A 150 -2.74 2.92 3.80
CA GLN A 150 -2.12 4.24 3.79
C GLN A 150 -1.72 4.67 5.21
N PRO A 151 -0.43 4.88 5.49
CA PRO A 151 -0.01 5.38 6.78
C PRO A 151 -0.65 6.73 7.12
N PHE A 152 -0.84 6.98 8.42
CA PHE A 152 -1.32 8.27 8.92
C PHE A 152 -0.69 8.58 10.27
N TYR A 153 -0.74 9.83 10.69
CA TYR A 153 -0.30 10.28 12.00
C TYR A 153 -1.48 10.43 12.96
N LEU A 154 -1.29 10.07 14.23
CA LEU A 154 -2.27 10.31 15.29
C LEU A 154 -2.49 11.81 15.53
N SER A 155 -3.52 12.18 16.29
CA SER A 155 -3.92 13.58 16.49
C SER A 155 -2.82 14.50 17.01
N ASN A 156 -1.87 13.98 17.82
CA ASN A 156 -0.71 14.74 18.33
C ASN A 156 0.27 15.19 17.23
N ALA A 157 0.19 14.62 16.02
CA ALA A 157 1.02 14.97 14.88
C ALA A 157 0.20 15.17 13.59
N ASN A 158 -1.05 15.62 13.72
CA ASN A 158 -1.98 15.71 12.61
C ASN A 158 -1.56 16.71 11.51
N GLU A 159 -0.77 17.72 11.85
CA GLU A 159 -0.16 18.63 10.90
C GLU A 159 0.72 17.90 9.87
N LYS A 160 1.28 16.73 10.22
CA LYS A 160 1.99 15.88 9.25
C LYS A 160 1.04 15.24 8.24
N ASN A 161 -0.16 14.83 8.64
CA ASN A 161 -1.18 14.35 7.69
C ASN A 161 -1.51 15.44 6.67
N LYS A 162 -1.74 16.68 7.13
CA LYS A 162 -2.05 17.82 6.24
C LYS A 162 -0.94 18.11 5.23
N ARG A 163 0.32 17.91 5.62
CA ARG A 163 1.48 18.08 4.72
C ARG A 163 1.59 17.00 3.64
N LEU A 164 0.90 15.87 3.80
CA LEU A 164 0.88 14.77 2.84
C LEU A 164 -0.24 14.89 1.80
N GLU A 165 -1.17 15.83 1.97
CA GLU A 165 -2.30 16.02 1.05
C GLU A 165 -1.81 16.29 -0.38
N GLY A 166 -2.36 15.53 -1.33
CA GLY A 166 -1.98 15.57 -2.74
C GLY A 166 -0.60 14.99 -3.08
N LYS A 167 0.20 14.52 -2.12
CA LYS A 167 1.53 13.94 -2.41
C LYS A 167 1.44 12.50 -2.94
N GLY A 168 2.52 12.04 -3.56
CA GLY A 168 2.68 10.67 -4.06
C GLY A 168 2.75 9.60 -2.96
N LEU A 169 2.77 8.33 -3.39
CA LEU A 169 2.74 7.16 -2.51
C LEU A 169 4.06 6.93 -1.77
N PHE A 170 5.21 7.37 -2.30
CA PHE A 170 6.47 7.39 -1.54
C PHE A 170 6.39 8.29 -0.32
N GLU A 171 5.97 9.54 -0.52
CA GLU A 171 5.84 10.54 0.55
C GLU A 171 4.83 10.08 1.61
N ARG A 172 3.77 9.39 1.18
CA ARG A 172 2.76 8.81 2.07
C ARG A 172 3.21 7.51 2.76
N GLY A 173 4.40 6.97 2.44
CA GLY A 173 4.93 5.74 3.04
C GLY A 173 4.26 4.45 2.56
N LEU A 174 3.63 4.47 1.38
CA LEU A 174 3.06 3.30 0.72
C LEU A 174 4.09 2.58 -0.16
N HIS A 175 5.10 3.28 -0.66
CA HIS A 175 6.27 2.72 -1.33
C HIS A 175 7.57 3.17 -0.65
N PHE A 176 8.65 2.39 -0.80
CA PHE A 176 9.94 2.64 -0.15
C PHE A 176 11.07 2.55 -1.16
N ALA A 177 11.98 3.53 -1.12
CA ALA A 177 13.16 3.53 -1.95
C ALA A 177 14.01 2.28 -1.69
N GLY A 178 14.47 1.62 -2.75
CA GLY A 178 15.32 0.43 -2.66
C GLY A 178 14.56 -0.89 -2.35
N TYR A 179 13.25 -0.85 -2.15
CA TYR A 179 12.43 -2.06 -1.99
C TYR A 179 11.36 -2.15 -3.07
N VAL A 180 11.44 -3.20 -3.89
CA VAL A 180 10.43 -3.46 -4.92
C VAL A 180 9.18 -4.02 -4.24
N THR A 181 8.14 -3.19 -4.12
CA THR A 181 6.80 -3.63 -3.74
C THR A 181 6.29 -4.64 -4.78
N PRO A 182 6.01 -5.90 -4.38
CA PRO A 182 5.48 -6.92 -5.29
C PRO A 182 4.16 -6.51 -5.93
N THR A 183 3.83 -7.09 -7.09
CA THR A 183 2.61 -6.78 -7.85
C THR A 183 1.34 -7.36 -7.22
N ASN A 184 1.46 -8.41 -6.40
CA ASN A 184 0.36 -8.98 -5.61
C ASN A 184 0.08 -8.20 -4.31
N VAL A 185 0.79 -7.09 -4.05
CA VAL A 185 0.47 -6.16 -2.98
C VAL A 185 -0.39 -5.03 -3.56
N ARG A 186 -1.52 -4.74 -2.93
CA ARG A 186 -2.35 -3.57 -3.27
C ARG A 186 -2.38 -2.58 -2.12
N CYS A 187 -2.58 -1.31 -2.46
CA CYS A 187 -2.60 -0.21 -1.50
C CYS A 187 -4.04 0.23 -1.23
N VAL A 188 -4.45 0.25 0.04
CA VAL A 188 -5.73 0.84 0.47
C VAL A 188 -5.48 2.27 0.90
N CYS A 189 -6.00 3.21 0.12
CA CYS A 189 -5.84 4.65 0.31
C CYS A 189 -7.09 5.25 0.96
N VAL A 190 -6.94 6.43 1.56
CA VAL A 190 -8.06 7.24 2.07
C VAL A 190 -7.95 8.62 1.47
N CYS A 191 -9.03 9.09 0.83
CA CYS A 191 -9.04 10.42 0.23
C CYS A 191 -8.92 11.51 1.29
N ASP A 192 -8.01 12.46 1.08
CA ASP A 192 -7.80 13.58 2.00
C ASP A 192 -9.03 14.49 2.15
N GLN A 193 -9.95 14.50 1.17
CA GLN A 193 -11.13 15.36 1.17
C GLN A 193 -12.39 14.62 1.62
N CYS A 194 -12.83 13.60 0.88
CA CYS A 194 -14.07 12.90 1.23
C CYS A 194 -13.91 11.84 2.32
N GLN A 195 -12.67 11.52 2.72
CA GLN A 195 -12.34 10.51 3.74
C GLN A 195 -12.84 9.09 3.41
N LEU A 196 -13.32 8.86 2.18
CA LEU A 196 -13.66 7.53 1.69
C LEU A 196 -12.41 6.81 1.20
N SER A 197 -12.35 5.51 1.47
CA SER A 197 -11.26 4.64 1.07
C SER A 197 -11.43 4.09 -0.34
N PHE A 198 -10.32 3.80 -0.99
CA PHE A 198 -10.29 3.14 -2.30
C PHE A 198 -8.96 2.38 -2.46
N SER A 199 -8.94 1.38 -3.33
CA SER A 199 -7.75 0.56 -3.54
C SER A 199 -7.03 0.95 -4.83
N LEU A 200 -5.70 0.90 -4.79
CA LEU A 200 -4.81 1.07 -5.92
C LEU A 200 -3.97 -0.19 -6.13
N SER A 201 -3.73 -0.51 -7.40
CA SER A 201 -2.69 -1.42 -7.85
C SER A 201 -1.59 -0.63 -8.55
N HIS A 202 -0.43 -1.25 -8.75
CA HIS A 202 0.74 -0.56 -9.29
C HIS A 202 1.56 -1.42 -10.25
N TYR A 203 2.27 -0.75 -11.15
CA TYR A 203 3.41 -1.32 -11.87
C TYR A 203 4.67 -0.54 -11.50
N HIS A 204 5.75 -1.26 -11.22
CA HIS A 204 7.06 -0.63 -11.05
C HIS A 204 7.59 -0.21 -12.43
N THR A 205 7.66 1.10 -12.68
CA THR A 205 7.94 1.65 -14.02
C THR A 205 9.40 1.45 -14.43
N GLY A 206 10.33 1.52 -13.48
CA GLY A 206 11.75 1.21 -13.70
C GLY A 206 12.02 -0.22 -14.17
N PHE A 207 11.54 -1.23 -13.43
CA PHE A 207 11.72 -2.65 -13.80
C PHE A 207 10.91 -3.06 -15.03
N ALA A 208 9.72 -2.48 -15.21
CA ALA A 208 8.88 -2.76 -16.38
C ALA A 208 9.34 -2.00 -17.64
N ASN A 209 10.30 -1.07 -17.51
CA ASN A 209 10.72 -0.16 -18.58
C ASN A 209 9.54 0.61 -19.20
N LEU A 210 8.65 1.13 -18.35
CA LEU A 210 7.44 1.87 -18.73
C LEU A 210 7.52 3.32 -18.26
N ASP A 211 6.87 4.22 -18.97
CA ASP A 211 6.34 5.49 -18.49
C ASP A 211 4.84 5.35 -18.20
N TYR A 212 4.28 6.28 -17.42
CA TYR A 212 2.85 6.28 -17.11
C TYR A 212 2.26 7.70 -17.04
N PHE A 213 0.99 7.79 -17.40
CA PHE A 213 0.23 9.02 -17.54
C PHE A 213 -1.20 8.82 -17.03
N TYR A 214 -1.73 9.76 -16.25
CA TYR A 214 -3.13 9.73 -15.82
C TYR A 214 -4.01 10.47 -16.82
N SER A 215 -5.26 10.01 -17.00
CA SER A 215 -6.25 10.75 -17.79
C SER A 215 -6.64 12.06 -17.10
N ASN A 216 -7.21 13.02 -17.85
CA ASN A 216 -7.61 14.33 -17.31
C ASN A 216 -8.64 14.20 -16.15
N ASP A 217 -9.54 13.22 -16.26
CA ASP A 217 -10.48 12.86 -15.20
C ASP A 217 -9.87 11.99 -14.09
N GLY A 218 -8.59 11.63 -14.21
CA GLY A 218 -7.79 10.89 -13.24
C GLY A 218 -8.27 9.47 -12.97
N LYS A 219 -9.19 8.93 -13.78
CA LYS A 219 -9.82 7.61 -13.57
C LYS A 219 -9.06 6.46 -14.22
N THR A 220 -8.22 6.75 -15.20
CA THR A 220 -7.48 5.72 -15.95
C THR A 220 -6.00 6.08 -16.04
N THR A 221 -5.18 5.05 -16.13
CA THR A 221 -3.73 5.17 -16.29
C THR A 221 -3.33 4.52 -17.60
N LEU A 222 -2.58 5.27 -18.40
CA LEU A 222 -1.93 4.81 -19.62
C LEU A 222 -0.48 4.48 -19.30
N PHE A 223 -0.05 3.29 -19.66
CA PHE A 223 1.34 2.85 -19.64
C PHE A 223 1.91 2.85 -21.04
N VAL A 224 3.17 3.25 -21.16
CA VAL A 224 3.86 3.46 -22.43
C VAL A 224 5.27 2.91 -22.31
N ASP A 225 5.83 2.31 -23.37
CA ASP A 225 7.22 1.89 -23.31
C ASP A 225 8.15 3.10 -23.16
N LYS A 226 9.13 2.99 -22.27
CA LYS A 226 9.98 4.13 -21.93
C LYS A 226 10.73 4.66 -23.15
N GLY A 227 10.67 5.98 -23.33
CA GLY A 227 11.32 6.69 -24.44
C GLY A 227 10.55 6.66 -25.76
N GLN A 228 9.38 6.02 -25.82
CA GLN A 228 8.53 5.99 -27.02
C GLN A 228 7.92 7.36 -27.37
N LEU A 229 7.68 8.21 -26.36
CA LEU A 229 7.00 9.50 -26.52
C LEU A 229 7.95 10.71 -26.52
N GLY A 230 9.26 10.50 -26.52
CA GLY A 230 10.25 11.59 -26.44
C GLY A 230 10.97 11.66 -25.09
N ARG A 231 11.72 12.75 -24.88
CA ARG A 231 12.62 12.90 -23.71
C ARG A 231 12.16 14.00 -22.75
N SER A 232 11.46 15.01 -23.25
CA SER A 232 10.88 16.09 -22.44
C SER A 232 9.38 15.85 -22.20
N HIS A 233 8.85 16.45 -21.14
CA HIS A 233 7.43 16.34 -20.81
C HIS A 233 6.55 16.97 -21.89
N GLU A 234 7.01 18.05 -22.52
CA GLU A 234 6.35 18.74 -23.62
C GLU A 234 6.26 17.87 -24.89
N GLU A 235 7.35 17.16 -25.22
CA GLU A 235 7.34 16.18 -26.32
C GLU A 235 6.37 15.03 -26.02
N MET A 236 6.39 14.51 -24.79
CA MET A 236 5.51 13.41 -24.40
C MET A 236 4.03 13.79 -24.53
N ASP A 237 3.64 14.95 -24.00
CA ASP A 237 2.28 15.47 -24.09
C ASP A 237 1.86 15.72 -25.55
N HIS A 238 2.77 16.25 -26.38
CA HIS A 238 2.52 16.44 -27.81
C HIS A 238 2.31 15.11 -28.54
N MET A 239 3.16 14.11 -28.27
CA MET A 239 3.04 12.79 -28.88
C MET A 239 1.73 12.10 -28.47
N LEU A 240 1.34 12.19 -27.20
CA LEU A 240 0.04 11.70 -26.72
C LEU A 240 -1.11 12.35 -27.48
N GLN A 241 -1.06 13.69 -27.64
CA GLN A 241 -2.09 14.43 -28.36
C GLN A 241 -2.26 13.98 -29.81
N ILE A 242 -1.17 13.87 -30.58
CA ILE A 242 -1.25 13.48 -32.00
C ILE A 242 -1.56 12.00 -32.20
N SER A 243 -1.30 11.16 -31.19
CA SER A 243 -1.55 9.71 -31.23
C SER A 243 -2.96 9.33 -30.78
N GLY A 244 -3.83 10.32 -30.49
CA GLY A 244 -5.21 10.10 -30.06
C GLY A 244 -5.38 9.78 -28.57
N TYR A 245 -4.35 10.05 -27.75
CA TYR A 245 -4.33 9.88 -26.30
C TYR A 245 -4.25 11.24 -25.57
N GLY A 246 -4.76 12.31 -26.18
CA GLY A 246 -4.64 13.70 -25.68
C GLY A 246 -5.34 13.97 -24.34
N GLU A 247 -6.15 13.04 -23.84
CA GLU A 247 -6.69 13.08 -22.48
C GLU A 247 -5.64 12.76 -21.42
N TYR A 248 -4.51 12.14 -21.79
CA TYR A 248 -3.40 11.82 -20.90
C TYR A 248 -2.33 12.91 -20.95
N LYS A 249 -1.75 13.26 -19.80
CA LYS A 249 -0.64 14.21 -19.70
C LYS A 249 0.33 13.82 -18.61
N TYR A 250 1.57 14.29 -18.74
CA TYR A 250 2.67 13.98 -17.83
C TYR A 250 2.38 14.40 -16.38
N TYR A 251 1.74 15.56 -16.20
CA TYR A 251 1.40 16.10 -14.88
C TYR A 251 -0.07 15.93 -14.48
N ASN A 252 -0.89 15.22 -15.27
CA ASN A 252 -2.27 14.96 -14.85
C ASN A 252 -2.27 14.28 -13.47
N PRO A 253 -3.25 14.59 -12.60
CA PRO A 253 -3.34 13.97 -11.29
C PRO A 253 -4.04 12.60 -11.34
N LEU A 254 -3.68 11.72 -10.42
CA LEU A 254 -4.54 10.58 -10.07
C LEU A 254 -5.62 11.12 -9.14
N ARG A 255 -6.90 10.88 -9.46
CA ARG A 255 -8.02 11.46 -8.72
C ARG A 255 -8.70 10.42 -7.83
N CYS A 256 -9.32 10.88 -6.75
CA CYS A 256 -10.16 10.03 -5.93
C CYS A 256 -11.35 9.53 -6.76
N PRO A 257 -11.68 8.22 -6.75
CA PRO A 257 -12.78 7.68 -7.54
C PRO A 257 -14.16 8.14 -7.02
N HIS A 258 -14.22 8.61 -5.77
CA HIS A 258 -15.48 8.99 -5.11
C HIS A 258 -15.85 10.47 -5.27
N CYS A 259 -14.87 11.37 -5.27
CA CYS A 259 -15.11 12.81 -5.32
C CYS A 259 -14.28 13.56 -6.37
N SER A 260 -13.46 12.85 -7.15
CA SER A 260 -12.67 13.38 -8.28
C SER A 260 -11.62 14.45 -7.92
N VAL A 261 -11.40 14.75 -6.63
CA VAL A 261 -10.28 15.60 -6.21
C VAL A 261 -8.94 14.91 -6.48
N PRO A 262 -7.87 15.65 -6.83
CA PRO A 262 -6.52 15.09 -6.93
C PRO A 262 -6.10 14.39 -5.64
N PHE A 263 -5.74 13.12 -5.74
CA PHE A 263 -5.15 12.34 -4.64
C PHE A 263 -3.63 12.30 -4.73
N ILE A 264 -3.11 12.08 -5.94
CA ILE A 264 -1.72 12.36 -6.31
C ILE A 264 -1.76 13.53 -7.28
N ASP A 265 -1.34 14.70 -6.80
CA ASP A 265 -1.46 15.99 -7.48
C ASP A 265 -0.12 16.40 -8.08
N PHE A 266 0.18 15.85 -9.26
CA PHE A 266 1.40 16.20 -9.98
C PHE A 266 1.34 17.59 -10.64
N GLU A 267 0.16 18.19 -10.78
CA GLU A 267 0.05 19.58 -11.24
C GLU A 267 0.62 20.53 -10.19
N LYS A 268 0.26 20.31 -8.92
CA LYS A 268 0.77 21.06 -7.76
C LYS A 268 2.18 20.65 -7.36
N PHE A 269 2.50 19.36 -7.38
CA PHE A 269 3.77 18.80 -6.92
C PHE A 269 4.60 18.18 -8.05
N LYS A 270 4.85 18.95 -9.12
CA LYS A 270 5.57 18.50 -10.31
C LYS A 270 6.89 17.77 -10.03
N HIS A 271 7.67 18.27 -9.06
CA HIS A 271 8.96 17.71 -8.67
C HIS A 271 8.89 16.28 -8.10
N LEU A 272 7.70 15.80 -7.71
CA LEU A 272 7.50 14.44 -7.21
C LEU A 272 7.25 13.42 -8.32
N LYS A 273 6.85 13.84 -9.54
CA LYS A 273 6.50 12.91 -10.63
C LYS A 273 7.65 11.97 -11.01
N GLU A 274 8.87 12.49 -11.04
CA GLU A 274 10.06 11.71 -11.38
C GLU A 274 10.48 10.77 -10.24
N GLN A 275 10.14 11.10 -9.00
CA GLN A 275 10.42 10.28 -7.82
C GLN A 275 9.39 9.16 -7.65
N GLU A 276 8.19 9.33 -8.22
CA GLU A 276 7.12 8.33 -8.20
C GLU A 276 7.28 7.33 -9.34
N TYR A 277 8.12 6.31 -9.14
CA TYR A 277 8.38 5.24 -10.10
C TYR A 277 7.43 4.03 -9.97
N TYR A 278 6.26 4.26 -9.38
CA TYR A 278 5.12 3.34 -9.43
C TYR A 278 3.97 4.01 -10.18
N GLY A 279 3.63 3.47 -11.35
CA GLY A 279 2.43 3.87 -12.07
C GLY A 279 1.23 3.22 -11.40
N ASN A 280 0.38 4.04 -10.78
CA ASN A 280 -0.77 3.57 -10.01
C ASN A 280 -2.02 3.50 -10.88
N TYR A 281 -2.96 2.62 -10.55
CA TYR A 281 -4.27 2.58 -11.20
C TYR A 281 -5.31 2.07 -10.21
N HIS A 282 -6.55 2.46 -10.40
CA HIS A 282 -7.64 1.99 -9.53
C HIS A 282 -7.79 0.48 -9.64
N LEU A 283 -7.99 -0.16 -8.49
CA LEU A 283 -8.22 -1.59 -8.43
C LEU A 283 -9.36 -2.01 -9.37
N ASN A 284 -9.20 -3.18 -10.01
CA ASN A 284 -10.18 -3.75 -10.94
C ASN A 284 -10.47 -2.89 -12.18
N THR A 285 -9.66 -1.85 -12.43
CA THR A 285 -9.65 -1.15 -13.72
C THR A 285 -8.57 -1.73 -14.61
N ASN A 286 -8.85 -1.83 -15.91
CA ASN A 286 -7.84 -2.25 -16.88
C ASN A 286 -6.88 -1.09 -17.10
N ALA A 287 -5.61 -1.28 -16.72
CA ALA A 287 -4.52 -0.43 -17.17
C ALA A 287 -4.52 -0.38 -18.71
N LYS A 288 -4.49 0.82 -19.29
CA LYS A 288 -4.37 0.97 -20.74
C LYS A 288 -2.90 0.92 -21.11
N PHE A 289 -2.59 0.29 -22.22
CA PHE A 289 -1.26 0.28 -22.81
C PHE A 289 -1.31 1.02 -24.13
N PHE A 290 -0.36 1.92 -24.32
CA PHE A 290 -0.21 2.68 -25.54
C PHE A 290 0.09 1.74 -26.71
N LYS A 291 -0.63 1.96 -27.81
CA LYS A 291 -0.47 1.21 -29.05
C LYS A 291 -0.05 2.20 -30.12
N ASN A 292 1.10 1.97 -30.74
CA ASN A 292 1.49 2.69 -31.95
C ASN A 292 0.48 2.37 -33.05
N PHE A 293 0.03 3.41 -33.75
CA PHE A 293 -0.65 3.30 -35.03
C PHE A 293 0.34 3.57 -36.16
#